data_AF-A0A2T7P4T9-F1
#
_entry.id   AF-A0A2T7P4T9-F1
#
_cell.length_a   1.000
_cell.length_b   1.000
_cell.length_c   1.000
_cell.angle_alpha   90.00
_cell.angle_beta   90.00
_cell.angle_gamma   90.00
#
_symmetry.space_group_name_H-M   'P 1'
#
loop_
_entity.id
_entity.type
_entity.pdbx_description
1 polymer ?
#
loop_
_entity_poly.entity_id
_entity_poly.type
_entity_poly.pdbx_seq_one_letter_code
_entity_poly.pdbx_strand_id
1 'polypeptide(L)'
;MEDFSANGSNIIAVGYEARALGVTRNMMGDDAKKICPDIVLARVPEVRGKADLTKYREAGAEVIEVLSNFCNCVERASIDEAYLDLTEEAKKLLTSQTSGSLTADQLSNTFVEGFGDDVEEDMDRAQLNGEIFVDLCALVTRSSYDRITYFPL
;
A
#
# COMPACT_ATOMS: atom_id res chain seq x y z
N MET A 1 -14.58 30.22 -4.90
CA MET A 1 -14.57 28.77 -4.64
C MET A 1 -15.77 28.24 -5.39
N GLU A 2 -15.57 27.83 -6.64
CA GLU A 2 -16.69 27.40 -7.48
C GLU A 2 -17.16 26.04 -6.97
N ASP A 3 -18.45 25.97 -6.62
CA ASP A 3 -19.13 24.75 -6.23
C ASP A 3 -19.35 23.91 -7.48
N PHE A 4 -18.34 23.12 -7.82
CA PHE A 4 -18.41 22.19 -8.92
C PHE A 4 -19.29 21.01 -8.48
N SER A 5 -20.56 21.08 -8.88
CA SER A 5 -21.50 19.97 -8.81
C SER A 5 -20.90 18.79 -9.58
N ALA A 6 -20.54 17.72 -8.86
CA ALA A 6 -19.94 16.50 -9.40
C ALA A 6 -21.00 15.62 -10.06
N ASN A 7 -21.80 16.23 -10.94
CA ASN A 7 -22.94 15.60 -11.58
C ASN A 7 -22.44 14.50 -12.52
N GLY A 8 -22.40 13.26 -12.02
CA GLY A 8 -22.28 12.05 -12.82
C GLY A 8 -20.92 11.37 -12.92
N SER A 9 -19.90 11.78 -12.16
CA SER A 9 -18.58 11.11 -12.18
C SER A 9 -18.42 10.05 -11.08
N ASN A 10 -17.88 8.89 -11.47
CA ASN A 10 -17.61 7.76 -10.59
C ASN A 10 -16.40 8.00 -9.68
N ILE A 11 -16.49 7.46 -8.46
CA ILE A 11 -15.41 7.43 -7.48
C ILE A 11 -14.32 6.42 -7.79
N ILE A 12 -13.09 6.88 -8.06
CA ILE A 12 -11.96 5.97 -8.36
C ILE A 12 -10.98 5.75 -7.21
N ALA A 13 -10.94 6.65 -6.22
CA ALA A 13 -10.15 6.53 -5.00
C ALA A 13 -10.96 7.08 -3.81
N VAL A 14 -10.70 6.65 -2.59
CA VAL A 14 -11.41 7.19 -1.40
C VAL A 14 -10.44 7.24 -0.23
N GLY A 15 -10.36 8.40 0.43
CA GLY A 15 -9.61 8.57 1.69
C GLY A 15 -10.21 7.75 2.84
N TYR A 16 -9.39 7.39 3.82
CA TYR A 16 -9.81 6.49 4.90
C TYR A 16 -10.92 7.09 5.78
N GLU A 17 -10.90 8.41 5.97
CA GLU A 17 -11.90 9.16 6.74
C GLU A 17 -13.28 9.05 6.09
N ALA A 18 -13.34 9.22 4.77
CA ALA A 18 -14.58 9.07 4.01
C ALA A 18 -15.06 7.61 3.95
N ARG A 19 -14.14 6.63 3.90
CA ARG A 19 -14.49 5.20 3.99
C ARG A 19 -15.11 4.86 5.33
N ALA A 20 -14.60 5.42 6.43
CA ALA A 20 -15.15 5.22 7.77
C ALA A 20 -16.60 5.72 7.88
N LEU A 21 -16.98 6.73 7.07
CA LEU A 21 -18.35 7.24 6.96
C LEU A 21 -19.21 6.46 5.96
N GLY A 22 -18.65 5.48 5.24
CA GLY A 22 -19.38 4.61 4.31
C GLY A 22 -19.26 4.98 2.83
N VAL A 23 -18.38 5.91 2.45
CA VAL A 23 -18.11 6.22 1.04
C VAL A 23 -17.24 5.12 0.43
N THR A 24 -17.67 4.57 -0.71
CA THR A 24 -16.96 3.47 -1.40
C THR A 24 -16.48 3.87 -2.79
N ARG A 25 -15.53 3.10 -3.34
CA ARG A 25 -15.18 3.18 -4.76
C ARG A 25 -16.42 2.90 -5.63
N ASN A 26 -16.45 3.48 -6.83
CA ASN A 26 -17.52 3.45 -7.82
C ASN A 26 -18.85 4.10 -7.40
N MET A 27 -18.90 4.74 -6.23
CA MET A 27 -20.03 5.58 -5.85
C MET A 27 -20.06 6.84 -6.73
N MET A 28 -21.23 7.42 -6.96
CA MET A 28 -21.33 8.73 -7.61
C MET A 28 -20.88 9.84 -6.66
N GLY A 29 -20.24 10.88 -7.18
CA GLY A 29 -19.86 12.04 -6.37
C GLY A 29 -21.03 12.65 -5.57
N ASP A 30 -22.21 12.72 -6.18
CA ASP A 30 -23.42 13.24 -5.53
C ASP A 30 -23.93 12.33 -4.40
N ASP A 31 -23.82 11.01 -4.55
CA ASP A 31 -24.20 10.07 -3.50
C ASP A 31 -23.20 10.10 -2.35
N ALA A 32 -21.91 10.25 -2.66
CA ALA A 32 -20.90 10.45 -1.63
C ALA A 32 -21.11 11.74 -0.84
N LYS A 33 -21.53 12.84 -1.48
CA LYS A 33 -21.90 14.10 -0.78
C LYS A 33 -23.10 13.93 0.16
N LYS A 34 -24.04 13.03 -0.14
CA LYS A 34 -25.16 12.74 0.78
C LYS A 34 -24.71 12.00 2.03
N ILE A 35 -23.72 11.11 1.89
CA ILE A 35 -23.17 10.31 3.00
C ILE A 35 -22.19 11.15 3.83
N CYS A 36 -21.32 11.91 3.16
CA CYS A 36 -20.33 12.78 3.78
C CYS A 36 -20.46 14.19 3.19
N PRO A 37 -21.26 15.08 3.80
CA PRO A 37 -21.49 16.44 3.29
C PRO A 37 -20.21 17.29 3.19
N ASP A 38 -19.24 17.01 4.08
CA ASP A 38 -17.96 17.72 4.13
C ASP A 38 -16.91 17.11 3.19
N ILE A 39 -17.27 16.14 2.34
CA ILE A 39 -16.33 15.50 1.41
C ILE A 39 -15.83 16.51 0.37
N VAL A 40 -14.52 16.57 0.21
CA VAL A 40 -13.88 17.38 -0.82
C VAL A 40 -13.67 16.53 -2.07
N LEU A 41 -14.33 16.91 -3.17
CA LEU A 41 -14.14 16.28 -4.48
C LEU A 41 -13.21 17.13 -5.35
N ALA A 42 -12.15 16.53 -5.88
CA ALA A 42 -11.05 17.15 -6.63
C ALA A 42 -10.85 16.49 -8.01
N ARG A 43 -11.44 17.00 -9.09
CA ARG A 43 -11.49 16.33 -10.41
C ARG A 43 -10.14 15.92 -11.04
N VAL A 44 -10.13 14.76 -11.72
CA VAL A 44 -9.06 14.38 -12.66
C VAL A 44 -9.12 15.31 -13.88
N PRO A 45 -8.01 15.95 -14.28
CA PRO A 45 -8.00 16.78 -15.48
C PRO A 45 -8.41 15.99 -16.72
N GLU A 46 -9.09 16.64 -17.65
CA GLU A 46 -9.44 16.03 -18.93
C GLU A 46 -8.61 16.63 -20.07
N VAL A 47 -8.04 15.77 -20.90
CA VAL A 47 -7.30 16.15 -22.11
C VAL A 47 -7.92 15.40 -23.29
N ARG A 48 -8.38 16.16 -24.30
CA ARG A 48 -9.04 15.60 -25.51
C ARG A 48 -10.25 14.72 -25.18
N GLY A 49 -11.04 15.11 -24.17
CA GLY A 49 -12.25 14.39 -23.76
C GLY A 49 -12.00 13.04 -23.06
N LYS A 50 -10.79 12.83 -22.54
CA LYS A 50 -10.43 11.66 -21.73
C LYS A 50 -9.73 12.12 -20.47
N ALA A 51 -9.91 11.36 -19.39
CA ALA A 51 -9.20 11.59 -18.14
C ALA A 51 -7.68 11.47 -18.34
N ASP A 52 -6.97 12.48 -17.88
CA ASP A 52 -5.52 12.54 -17.89
C ASP A 52 -4.96 12.02 -16.56
N LEU A 53 -4.38 10.82 -16.62
CA LEU A 53 -3.78 10.17 -15.46
C LEU A 53 -2.27 10.40 -15.35
N THR A 54 -1.69 11.28 -16.18
CA THR A 54 -0.24 11.50 -16.26
C THR A 54 0.35 11.86 -14.91
N LYS A 55 -0.27 12.80 -14.18
CA LYS A 55 0.16 13.20 -12.84
C LYS A 55 0.28 12.03 -11.85
N TYR A 56 -0.66 11.08 -11.88
CA TYR A 56 -0.61 9.93 -10.97
C TYR A 56 0.44 8.90 -11.42
N ARG A 57 0.66 8.77 -12.73
CA ARG A 57 1.70 7.88 -13.26
C ARG A 57 3.10 8.38 -12.91
N GLU A 58 3.32 9.68 -13.03
CA GLU A 58 4.56 10.34 -12.63
C GLU A 58 4.80 10.17 -11.12
N ALA A 59 3.81 10.49 -10.28
CA ALA A 59 3.91 10.29 -8.84
C ALA A 59 4.20 8.82 -8.45
N GLY A 60 3.55 7.86 -9.10
CA GLY A 60 3.82 6.43 -8.86
C GLY A 60 5.24 6.02 -9.29
N ALA A 61 5.75 6.58 -10.38
CA ALA A 61 7.12 6.33 -10.83
C ALA A 61 8.16 6.89 -9.84
N GLU A 62 7.94 8.08 -9.28
CA GLU A 62 8.81 8.68 -8.25
C GLU A 62 8.92 7.78 -7.01
N VAL A 63 7.80 7.20 -6.55
CA VAL A 63 7.80 6.28 -5.40
C VAL A 63 8.59 5.01 -5.72
N ILE A 64 8.38 4.43 -6.91
CA ILE A 64 9.08 3.21 -7.34
C ILE A 64 10.59 3.47 -7.51
N GLU A 65 10.97 4.65 -7.98
CA GLU A 65 12.38 5.06 -8.07
C GLU A 65 13.03 5.09 -6.69
N VAL A 66 12.34 5.62 -5.67
CA VAL A 66 12.82 5.56 -4.28
C VAL A 66 12.97 4.12 -3.80
N LEU A 67 11.97 3.27 -4.03
CA LEU A 67 12.01 1.86 -3.64
C LEU A 67 13.17 1.10 -4.32
N SER A 68 13.46 1.42 -5.58
CA SER A 68 14.57 0.83 -6.35
C SER A 68 15.96 1.15 -5.80
N ASN A 69 16.08 2.11 -4.88
CA ASN A 69 17.34 2.39 -4.18
C ASN A 69 17.60 1.42 -3.00
N PHE A 70 16.59 0.68 -2.55
CA PHE A 70 16.68 -0.20 -1.37
C PHE A 70 16.82 -1.68 -1.72
N CYS A 71 16.42 -2.09 -2.93
CA CYS A 71 16.62 -3.46 -3.41
C CYS A 71 16.97 -3.47 -4.90
N ASN A 72 17.68 -4.52 -5.31
CA ASN A 72 18.16 -4.66 -6.69
C ASN A 72 17.07 -5.15 -7.65
N CYS A 73 15.98 -5.71 -7.14
CA CYS A 73 14.92 -6.31 -7.91
C CYS A 73 13.57 -5.71 -7.48
N VAL A 74 13.06 -4.80 -8.31
CA VAL A 74 11.74 -4.18 -8.18
C VAL A 74 10.94 -4.46 -9.44
N GLU A 75 9.74 -5.01 -9.28
CA GLU A 75 8.78 -5.19 -10.37
C GLU A 75 7.56 -4.31 -10.14
N ARG A 76 7.25 -3.43 -11.10
CA ARG A 76 6.06 -2.59 -11.04
C ARG A 76 4.81 -3.40 -11.38
N ALA A 77 3.90 -3.56 -10.42
CA ALA A 77 2.64 -4.28 -10.59
C ALA A 77 1.52 -3.37 -11.13
N SER A 78 1.43 -2.13 -10.62
CA SER A 78 0.40 -1.17 -11.03
C SER A 78 0.87 0.28 -10.86
N ILE A 79 -0.05 1.25 -10.75
CA ILE A 79 0.31 2.67 -10.61
C ILE A 79 0.84 3.01 -9.22
N ASP A 80 0.34 2.31 -8.21
CA ASP A 80 0.63 2.48 -6.79
C ASP A 80 1.14 1.19 -6.12
N GLU A 81 1.43 0.15 -6.91
CA GLU A 81 1.89 -1.16 -6.41
C GLU A 81 3.16 -1.64 -7.11
N ALA A 82 4.07 -2.23 -6.34
CA ALA A 82 5.30 -2.87 -6.81
C ALA A 82 5.69 -4.05 -5.90
N TYR A 83 6.33 -5.06 -6.48
CA TYR A 83 6.95 -6.19 -5.77
C TYR A 83 8.45 -5.91 -5.59
N LEU A 84 8.96 -6.23 -4.41
CA LEU A 84 10.38 -6.08 -4.06
C LEU A 84 10.90 -7.44 -3.62
N ASP A 85 11.99 -7.90 -4.24
CA ASP A 85 12.74 -9.04 -3.70
C ASP A 85 13.69 -8.54 -2.62
N LEU A 86 13.41 -8.92 -1.37
CA LEU A 86 14.19 -8.54 -0.18
C LEU A 86 15.02 -9.70 0.36
N THR A 87 15.15 -10.81 -0.39
CA THR A 87 15.80 -12.03 0.08
C THR A 87 17.25 -11.78 0.52
N GLU A 88 18.02 -11.05 -0.28
CA GLU A 88 19.43 -10.77 0.01
C GLU A 88 19.59 -9.72 1.12
N GLU A 89 18.73 -8.71 1.16
CA GLU A 89 18.66 -7.70 2.21
C GLU A 89 18.35 -8.33 3.57
N ALA A 90 17.39 -9.25 3.61
CA ALA A 90 17.04 -10.01 4.81
C ALA A 90 18.22 -10.87 5.29
N LYS A 91 18.90 -11.61 4.40
CA LYS A 91 20.11 -12.38 4.76
C LYS A 91 21.22 -11.50 5.34
N LYS A 92 21.46 -10.31 4.76
CA LYS A 92 22.43 -9.34 5.30
C LYS A 92 22.04 -8.85 6.69
N LEU A 93 20.76 -8.59 6.94
CA LEU A 93 20.28 -8.18 8.28
C LEU A 93 20.45 -9.31 9.30
N LEU A 94 20.13 -10.55 8.93
CA LEU A 94 20.29 -11.71 9.82
C LEU A 94 21.76 -11.98 10.16
N THR A 95 22.65 -11.84 9.18
CA THR A 95 24.09 -12.06 9.39
C THR A 95 24.78 -10.92 10.14
N SER A 96 24.26 -9.69 10.04
CA SER A 96 24.78 -8.53 10.78
C SER A 96 24.22 -8.38 12.19
N GLN A 97 23.05 -8.96 12.48
CA GLN A 97 22.54 -9.06 13.85
C GLN A 97 23.30 -10.14 14.64
N THR A 98 24.10 -9.69 15.60
CA THR A 98 24.71 -10.58 16.59
C THR A 98 23.63 -11.08 17.54
N SER A 99 23.19 -12.33 17.34
CA SER A 99 22.59 -13.26 18.35
C SER A 99 21.95 -12.58 19.57
N GLY A 100 20.88 -11.82 19.36
CA GLY A 100 19.98 -11.40 20.42
C GLY A 100 18.83 -12.40 20.48
N SER A 101 18.61 -13.05 21.62
CA SER A 101 17.41 -13.86 21.83
C SER A 101 16.19 -12.94 21.73
N LEU A 102 15.37 -13.14 20.70
CA LEU A 102 14.07 -12.49 20.56
C LEU A 102 13.07 -13.21 21.48
N THR A 103 12.36 -12.43 22.27
CA THR A 103 11.27 -12.95 23.12
C THR A 103 9.95 -12.87 22.36
N ALA A 104 9.02 -13.79 22.62
CA ALA A 104 7.72 -13.83 21.94
C ALA A 104 6.93 -12.51 22.09
N ASP A 105 7.10 -11.81 23.21
CA ASP A 105 6.48 -10.50 23.47
C ASP A 105 6.93 -9.42 22.47
N GLN A 106 8.11 -9.56 21.87
CA GLN A 106 8.63 -8.63 20.86
C GLN A 106 8.08 -8.90 19.46
N LEU A 107 7.36 -10.02 19.27
CA LEU A 107 6.84 -10.51 17.99
C LEU A 107 5.31 -10.64 18.00
N SER A 108 4.62 -9.87 18.85
CA SER A 108 3.16 -9.99 19.06
C SER A 108 2.31 -9.82 17.79
N ASN A 109 2.86 -9.15 16.77
CA ASN A 109 2.19 -8.90 15.49
C ASN A 109 2.87 -9.63 14.32
N THR A 110 3.74 -10.60 14.62
CA THR A 110 4.43 -11.41 13.63
C THR A 110 3.71 -12.74 13.49
N PHE A 111 3.29 -13.05 12.27
CA PHE A 111 2.71 -14.34 11.93
C PHE A 111 3.72 -15.08 11.05
N VAL A 112 4.14 -16.27 11.47
CA VAL A 112 5.04 -17.12 10.71
C VAL A 112 4.19 -18.19 10.04
N GLU A 113 4.08 -18.14 8.72
CA GLU A 113 3.47 -19.23 7.97
C GLU A 113 4.47 -20.36 7.74
N GLY A 114 4.01 -21.62 7.84
CA GLY A 114 4.82 -22.79 7.54
C GLY A 114 5.52 -23.47 8.73
N PHE A 115 5.30 -23.00 9.97
CA PHE A 115 5.63 -23.74 11.19
C PHE A 115 4.35 -24.38 11.75
N GLY A 116 4.34 -25.71 11.90
CA GLY A 116 3.32 -26.44 12.63
C GLY A 116 3.56 -26.41 14.15
N ASP A 117 2.70 -27.10 14.92
CA ASP A 117 2.86 -27.24 16.38
C ASP A 117 4.11 -28.08 16.77
N ASP A 118 4.73 -28.76 15.80
CA ASP A 118 5.88 -29.65 15.98
C ASP A 118 7.20 -28.91 15.71
N VAL A 119 7.64 -28.14 16.71
CA VAL A 119 8.78 -27.20 16.68
C VAL A 119 10.12 -27.85 16.31
N GLU A 120 10.30 -29.15 16.57
CA GLU A 120 11.57 -29.87 16.31
C GLU A 120 11.76 -30.21 14.81
N GLU A 121 10.71 -30.55 14.07
CA GLU A 121 10.85 -30.90 12.64
C GLU A 121 11.02 -29.65 11.76
N ASP A 122 10.45 -28.51 12.16
CA ASP A 122 10.48 -27.29 11.36
C ASP A 122 11.77 -26.48 11.56
N MET A 123 12.48 -26.65 12.68
CA MET A 123 13.84 -26.12 12.86
C MET A 123 14.85 -26.74 11.87
N ASP A 124 14.79 -28.06 11.67
CA ASP A 124 15.63 -28.76 10.70
C ASP A 124 15.28 -28.33 9.27
N ARG A 125 13.99 -28.10 8.98
CA ARG A 125 13.52 -27.64 7.66
C ARG A 125 13.95 -26.20 7.34
N ALA A 126 13.92 -25.31 8.33
CA ALA A 126 14.36 -23.92 8.19
C ALA A 126 15.89 -23.80 7.98
N GLN A 127 16.67 -24.68 8.59
CA GLN A 127 18.12 -24.78 8.36
C GLN A 127 18.48 -25.40 7.00
N LEU A 128 17.65 -26.28 6.45
CA LEU A 128 17.89 -26.93 5.16
C LEU A 128 17.55 -26.07 3.95
N ASN A 129 16.56 -25.18 4.03
CA ASN A 129 16.02 -24.51 2.84
C ASN A 129 16.38 -23.03 2.68
N GLY A 130 16.90 -22.32 3.69
CA GLY A 130 17.48 -20.96 3.53
C GLY A 130 16.58 -19.88 2.90
N GLU A 131 15.31 -20.19 2.64
CA GLU A 131 14.33 -19.34 1.97
C GLU A 131 13.30 -18.92 3.01
N ILE A 132 13.59 -17.80 3.68
CA ILE A 132 12.57 -17.06 4.42
C ILE A 132 11.88 -16.19 3.37
N PHE A 133 10.77 -16.67 2.82
CA PHE A 133 9.88 -15.85 2.01
C PHE A 133 9.16 -14.87 2.96
N VAL A 134 9.68 -13.65 3.05
CA VAL A 134 8.96 -12.55 3.68
C VAL A 134 8.02 -12.00 2.61
N ASP A 135 6.78 -12.48 2.57
CA ASP A 135 5.74 -11.83 1.78
C ASP A 135 5.38 -10.52 2.49
N LEU A 136 6.15 -9.47 2.20
CA LEU A 136 5.87 -8.12 2.69
C LEU A 136 4.78 -7.48 1.83
N CYS A 137 3.61 -8.14 1.79
CA CYS A 137 2.40 -7.46 1.36
C CYS A 137 1.89 -6.63 2.55
N ALA A 138 1.97 -5.31 2.41
CA ALA A 138 1.51 -4.26 3.32
C ALA A 138 2.51 -3.75 4.37
N LEU A 139 2.93 -2.49 4.21
CA LEU A 139 2.60 -1.39 5.14
C LEU A 139 3.41 -0.13 4.79
N VAL A 140 2.96 0.64 3.79
CA VAL A 140 3.23 2.08 3.74
C VAL A 140 1.90 2.82 3.65
N THR A 141 1.09 2.73 4.70
CA THR A 141 -0.02 3.67 4.91
C THR A 141 -0.14 4.06 6.38
N ARG A 142 0.92 4.63 6.94
CA ARG A 142 0.78 5.40 8.18
C ARG A 142 1.83 6.51 8.30
N SER A 143 1.60 7.61 7.59
CA SER A 143 1.90 8.94 8.13
C SER A 143 1.26 10.03 7.27
N SER A 144 0.34 10.76 7.89
CA SER A 144 0.12 12.20 7.69
C SER A 144 -0.30 12.67 6.28
N TYR A 145 -1.60 12.62 5.99
CA TYR A 145 -2.21 13.58 5.07
C TYR A 145 -3.47 14.18 5.71
N ASP A 146 -3.28 15.24 6.49
CA ASP A 146 -4.33 16.19 6.83
C ASP A 146 -4.78 16.92 5.56
N ARG A 147 -5.75 16.33 4.84
CA ARG A 147 -6.81 16.95 4.03
C ARG A 147 -7.31 15.93 3.02
N ILE A 148 -8.60 15.64 3.13
CA ILE A 148 -9.36 14.83 2.18
C ILE A 148 -9.27 15.53 0.82
N THR A 149 -8.64 14.89 -0.16
CA THR A 149 -8.69 15.29 -1.57
C THR A 149 -8.91 14.05 -2.41
N TYR A 150 -9.95 14.06 -3.23
CA TYR A 150 -10.47 12.87 -3.94
C TYR A 150 -10.54 13.14 -5.44
N PHE A 151 -10.27 12.17 -6.32
CA PHE A 151 -10.23 12.41 -7.77
C PHE A 151 -11.34 11.74 -8.61
N PRO A 152 -12.39 12.46 -9.08
CA PRO A 152 -13.34 11.95 -10.06
C PRO A 152 -12.84 11.98 -11.50
N LEU A 153 -13.13 10.89 -12.24
CA LEU A 153 -12.99 10.78 -13.70
C LEU A 153 -14.12 11.51 -14.42
#